data_AF-A0A920TP72-F1
#
_entry.id   AF-A0A920TP72-F1
#
_cell.length_a   1.000
_cell.length_b   1.000
_cell.length_c   1.000
_cell.angle_alpha   90.00
_cell.angle_beta   90.00
_cell.angle_gamma   90.00
#
_symmetry.space_group_name_H-M   'P 1'
#
loop_
_entity.id
_entity.type
_entity.pdbx_description
1 polymer ?
#
loop_
_entity_poly.entity_id
_entity_poly.type
_entity_poly.pdbx_seq_one_letter_code
_entity_poly.pdbx_strand_id
1 'polypeptide(L)'
;MKTFSDEVKEKLDGAIAVHDFAGFRKRLEKNGVSEEEIEAFNKKYPMPEHPVIRTHPDTGKKLIYVNAAFTQYIKDWDADESSKMLKFLYSKAATPEYQCRFVWEDNFNSILGQQVSAALCFIRLLWAPG
;
A
#
# COMPACT_ATOMS: atom_id res chain seq x y z
N MET A 1 8.51 -21.54 4.58
CA MET A 1 8.10 -20.21 4.06
C MET A 1 7.44 -19.48 5.22
N LYS A 2 7.94 -18.31 5.66
CA LYS A 2 7.47 -17.69 6.92
C LYS A 2 6.12 -17.00 6.67
N THR A 3 5.02 -17.64 7.03
CA THR A 3 3.66 -17.06 7.03
C THR A 3 3.49 -16.08 8.20
N PHE A 4 2.47 -15.20 8.14
CA PHE A 4 2.06 -14.43 9.32
C PHE A 4 1.54 -15.36 10.42
N SER A 5 1.68 -14.96 11.69
CA SER A 5 1.02 -15.66 12.80
C SER A 5 -0.51 -15.56 12.64
N ASP A 6 -1.22 -16.55 13.17
CA ASP A 6 -2.68 -16.60 13.05
C ASP A 6 -3.34 -15.41 13.74
N GLU A 7 -2.81 -14.95 14.86
CA GLU A 7 -3.27 -13.71 15.53
C GLU A 7 -3.20 -12.49 14.60
N VAL A 8 -2.13 -12.34 13.81
CA VAL A 8 -2.01 -11.23 12.86
C VAL A 8 -3.00 -11.39 11.72
N LYS A 9 -3.21 -12.61 11.23
CA LYS A 9 -4.20 -12.86 10.18
C LYS A 9 -5.61 -12.55 10.67
N GLU A 10 -5.98 -12.99 11.87
CA GLU A 10 -7.29 -12.72 12.47
C GLU A 10 -7.54 -11.23 12.65
N LYS A 11 -6.54 -10.49 13.17
CA LYS A 11 -6.65 -9.03 13.31
C LYS A 11 -6.87 -8.34 11.96
N LEU A 12 -6.19 -8.79 10.90
CA LEU A 12 -6.26 -8.15 9.59
C LEU A 12 -7.48 -8.59 8.76
N ASP A 13 -8.10 -9.74 9.07
CA ASP A 13 -9.28 -10.20 8.35
C ASP A 13 -10.48 -9.29 8.68
N GLY A 14 -11.07 -8.69 7.65
CA GLY A 14 -12.13 -7.69 7.81
C GLY A 14 -11.67 -6.28 8.16
N ALA A 15 -10.37 -6.06 8.40
CA ALA A 15 -9.84 -4.71 8.63
C ALA A 15 -9.94 -3.86 7.35
N ILE A 16 -10.23 -2.56 7.52
CA ILE A 16 -10.37 -1.59 6.43
C ILE A 16 -9.23 -0.59 6.50
N ALA A 17 -8.47 -0.44 5.43
CA ALA A 17 -7.45 0.59 5.27
C ALA A 17 -8.03 1.83 4.58
N VAL A 18 -7.71 3.00 5.13
CA VAL A 18 -7.99 4.29 4.51
C VAL A 18 -6.77 4.72 3.72
N HIS A 19 -6.97 4.96 2.43
CA HIS A 19 -5.92 5.46 1.55
C HIS A 19 -6.16 6.93 1.25
N ASP A 20 -5.09 7.66 0.98
CA ASP A 20 -5.13 9.09 0.74
C ASP A 20 -3.90 9.53 -0.05
N PHE A 21 -4.09 10.58 -0.85
CA PHE A 21 -3.05 11.27 -1.58
C PHE A 21 -2.39 12.37 -0.73
N ALA A 22 -2.38 12.27 0.61
CA ALA A 22 -1.82 13.29 1.51
C ALA A 22 -0.41 13.77 1.12
N GLY A 23 0.45 12.85 0.68
CA GLY A 23 1.81 13.20 0.21
C GLY A 23 1.80 14.06 -1.07
N PHE A 24 0.84 13.84 -1.96
CA PHE A 24 0.64 14.68 -3.14
C PHE A 24 0.05 16.04 -2.76
N ARG A 25 -0.92 16.08 -1.82
CA ARG A 25 -1.53 17.31 -1.31
C ARG A 25 -0.49 18.25 -0.67
N LYS A 26 0.37 17.71 0.20
CA LYS A 26 1.51 18.45 0.77
C LYS A 26 2.47 19.01 -0.29
N ARG A 27 2.60 18.36 -1.45
CA ARG A 27 3.41 18.88 -2.57
C ARG A 27 2.69 20.02 -3.29
N LEU A 28 1.38 19.95 -3.47
CA LEU A 28 0.60 21.03 -4.06
C LEU A 28 0.65 22.29 -3.19
N GLU A 29 0.47 22.14 -1.87
CA GLU A 29 0.62 23.22 -0.89
C GLU A 29 2.01 23.87 -1.00
N LYS A 30 3.07 23.06 -1.05
CA LYS A 30 4.45 23.55 -1.20
C LYS A 30 4.69 24.28 -2.53
N ASN A 31 3.97 23.92 -3.58
CA ASN A 31 4.06 24.54 -4.90
C ASN A 31 3.22 25.83 -5.01
N GLY A 32 2.55 26.26 -3.93
CA GLY A 32 1.78 27.50 -3.88
C GLY A 32 0.40 27.42 -4.52
N VAL A 33 -0.15 26.21 -4.66
CA VAL A 33 -1.55 26.01 -5.09
C VAL A 33 -2.49 26.55 -4.02
N SER A 34 -3.58 27.21 -4.42
CA SER A 34 -4.51 27.82 -3.48
C SER A 34 -5.28 26.79 -2.66
N GLU A 35 -5.72 27.17 -1.46
CA GLU A 35 -6.48 26.29 -0.56
C GLU A 35 -7.81 25.84 -1.19
N GLU A 36 -8.45 26.71 -1.97
CA GLU A 36 -9.68 26.40 -2.73
C GLU A 36 -9.46 25.30 -3.79
N GLU A 37 -8.33 25.33 -4.49
CA GLU A 37 -7.99 24.29 -5.47
C GLU A 37 -7.66 22.95 -4.79
N ILE A 38 -7.02 22.99 -3.62
CA ILE A 38 -6.76 21.80 -2.80
C ILE A 38 -8.07 21.20 -2.28
N GLU A 39 -9.02 22.03 -1.84
CA GLU A 39 -10.32 21.58 -1.38
C GLU A 39 -11.15 21.00 -2.54
N ALA A 40 -11.15 21.65 -3.70
CA ALA A 40 -11.77 21.12 -4.92
C ALA A 40 -11.16 19.76 -5.32
N PHE A 41 -9.84 19.60 -5.16
CA PHE A 41 -9.16 18.33 -5.40
C PHE A 41 -9.59 17.25 -4.38
N ASN A 42 -9.67 17.58 -3.09
CA ASN A 42 -10.13 16.66 -2.04
C ASN A 42 -11.57 16.19 -2.29
N LYS A 43 -12.44 17.10 -2.74
CA LYS A 43 -13.82 16.77 -3.07
C LYS A 43 -13.92 15.86 -4.29
N LYS A 44 -13.02 16.03 -5.26
CA LYS A 44 -12.94 15.20 -6.47
C LYS A 44 -12.33 13.82 -6.18
N TYR A 45 -11.38 13.74 -5.25
CA TYR A 45 -10.67 12.52 -4.87
C TYR A 45 -10.78 12.30 -3.35
N PRO A 46 -11.93 11.79 -2.87
CA PRO A 46 -12.10 11.47 -1.45
C PRO A 46 -11.15 10.34 -1.04
N MET A 47 -10.92 10.19 0.27
CA MET A 47 -10.09 9.10 0.82
C MET A 47 -10.78 7.75 0.59
N PRO A 48 -10.31 6.88 -0.32
CA PRO A 48 -10.98 5.61 -0.54
C PRO A 48 -10.70 4.64 0.61
N GLU A 49 -11.74 3.91 1.00
CA GLU A 49 -11.67 2.83 1.97
C GLU A 49 -11.58 1.49 1.23
N HIS A 50 -10.57 0.68 1.57
CA HIS A 50 -10.38 -0.63 0.97
C HIS A 50 -10.06 -1.67 2.05
N PRO A 51 -10.51 -2.93 1.89
CA PRO A 51 -10.10 -4.01 2.79
C PRO A 51 -8.58 -4.16 2.79
N VAL A 52 -8.01 -4.30 3.99
CA VAL A 52 -6.58 -4.62 4.16
C VAL A 52 -6.27 -5.96 3.51
N ILE A 53 -7.21 -6.90 3.56
CA ILE A 53 -7.13 -8.19 2.88
C ILE A 53 -8.15 -8.21 1.75
N ARG A 54 -7.67 -8.30 0.51
CA ARG A 54 -8.53 -8.45 -0.67
C ARG A 54 -8.38 -9.85 -1.25
N THR A 55 -9.43 -10.33 -1.91
CA THR A 55 -9.40 -11.57 -2.68
C THR A 55 -9.18 -11.22 -4.14
N HIS A 56 -8.16 -11.82 -4.76
CA HIS A 56 -7.92 -11.66 -6.18
C HIS A 56 -9.08 -12.27 -6.99
N PRO A 57 -9.74 -11.51 -7.88
CA PRO A 57 -10.97 -11.95 -8.55
C PRO A 57 -10.77 -13.24 -9.35
N ASP A 58 -9.67 -13.37 -10.09
CA ASP A 58 -9.47 -14.52 -10.98
C ASP A 58 -8.87 -15.75 -10.28
N THR A 59 -8.15 -15.57 -9.17
CA THR A 59 -7.39 -16.66 -8.54
C THR A 59 -7.96 -17.08 -7.18
N GLY A 60 -8.89 -16.32 -6.62
CA GLY A 60 -9.45 -16.55 -5.28
C GLY A 60 -8.45 -16.39 -4.15
N LYS A 61 -7.21 -15.95 -4.44
CA LYS A 61 -6.14 -15.84 -3.45
C LYS A 61 -6.29 -14.54 -2.68
N LYS A 62 -6.21 -14.64 -1.35
CA LYS A 62 -6.17 -13.49 -0.47
C LYS A 62 -4.79 -12.81 -0.56
N LEU A 63 -4.79 -11.48 -0.56
CA LEU A 63 -3.61 -10.62 -0.68
C LEU A 63 -3.74 -9.43 0.26
N ILE A 64 -2.60 -8.93 0.74
CA ILE A 64 -2.56 -7.70 1.54
C ILE A 64 -2.54 -6.50 0.60
N TYR A 65 -3.45 -5.55 0.82
CA TYR A 65 -3.67 -4.37 0.00
C TYR A 65 -3.37 -3.08 0.80
N VAL A 66 -2.11 -2.89 1.17
CA VAL A 66 -1.63 -1.65 1.82
C VAL A 66 -0.32 -1.17 1.19
N ASN A 67 -0.07 0.13 1.24
CA ASN A 67 1.15 0.75 0.70
C ASN A 67 1.56 1.97 1.52
N ALA A 68 2.84 2.07 1.87
CA ALA A 68 3.43 3.20 2.58
C ALA A 68 3.22 4.56 1.89
N ALA A 69 3.02 4.59 0.57
CA ALA A 69 2.80 5.82 -0.18
C ALA A 69 1.37 6.39 -0.04
N PHE A 70 0.37 5.53 0.17
CA PHE A 70 -1.05 5.93 0.10
C PHE A 70 -1.85 5.57 1.35
N THR A 71 -1.59 4.44 1.98
CA THR A 71 -2.33 4.00 3.16
C THR A 71 -1.95 4.87 4.36
N GLN A 72 -2.94 5.56 4.94
CA GLN A 72 -2.74 6.44 6.08
C GLN A 72 -2.91 5.69 7.41
N TYR A 73 -4.01 4.97 7.55
CA TYR A 73 -4.36 4.24 8.78
C TYR A 73 -5.36 3.11 8.50
N ILE A 74 -5.49 2.19 9.46
CA ILE A 74 -6.55 1.19 9.52
C ILE A 74 -7.73 1.79 10.31
N LYS A 75 -8.91 1.75 9.72
CA LYS A 75 -10.16 2.27 10.30
C LYS A 75 -10.55 1.48 11.54
N ASP A 76 -11.14 2.17 12.51
CA ASP A 76 -11.60 1.63 13.80
C ASP A 76 -10.50 1.04 14.70
N TRP A 77 -9.23 1.32 14.38
CA TRP A 77 -8.08 0.96 15.21
C TRP A 77 -7.54 2.18 15.93
N ASP A 78 -6.89 1.95 17.08
CA ASP A 78 -6.08 2.99 17.72
C ASP A 78 -4.98 3.48 16.78
N ALA A 79 -4.67 4.77 16.83
CA ALA A 79 -3.71 5.40 15.92
C ALA A 79 -2.30 4.80 16.04
N ASP A 80 -1.86 4.50 17.26
CA ASP A 80 -0.54 3.91 17.49
C ASP A 80 -0.52 2.44 17.06
N GLU A 81 -1.60 1.70 17.33
CA GLU A 81 -1.73 0.31 16.90
C GLU A 81 -1.74 0.19 15.38
N SER A 82 -2.54 1.01 14.71
CA SER A 82 -2.61 1.13 13.25
C SER A 82 -1.23 1.45 12.66
N SER A 83 -0.52 2.45 13.20
CA SER A 83 0.82 2.82 12.73
C SER A 83 1.83 1.69 12.89
N LYS A 84 1.82 1.00 14.05
CA LYS A 84 2.70 -0.14 14.31
C LYS A 84 2.42 -1.30 13.36
N MET A 85 1.15 -1.62 13.13
CA MET A 85 0.76 -2.70 12.22
C MET A 85 1.14 -2.39 10.77
N LEU A 86 0.86 -1.17 10.29
CA LEU A 86 1.25 -0.77 8.93
C LEU A 86 2.76 -0.81 8.74
N LYS A 87 3.55 -0.30 9.70
CA LYS A 87 5.02 -0.41 9.68
C LYS A 87 5.49 -1.87 9.64
N PHE A 88 4.88 -2.74 10.43
CA PHE A 88 5.17 -4.16 10.41
C PHE A 88 4.88 -4.78 9.03
N LEU A 89 3.72 -4.50 8.44
CA LEU A 89 3.35 -4.96 7.10
C LEU A 89 4.34 -4.46 6.03
N TYR A 90 4.73 -3.18 6.08
CA TYR A 90 5.71 -2.61 5.16
C TYR A 90 7.08 -3.26 5.30
N SER A 91 7.51 -3.57 6.53
CA SER A 91 8.77 -4.27 6.77
C SER A 91 8.80 -5.67 6.13
N LYS A 92 7.66 -6.36 6.12
CA LYS A 92 7.52 -7.65 5.46
C LYS A 92 7.48 -7.50 3.96
N ALA A 93 6.77 -6.53 3.44
CA ALA A 93 6.78 -6.16 2.02
C ALA A 93 8.18 -5.82 1.49
N ALA A 94 9.05 -5.25 2.33
CA ALA A 94 10.43 -4.90 1.99
C ALA A 94 11.39 -6.10 1.95
N THR A 95 10.92 -7.31 2.32
CA THR A 95 11.74 -8.53 2.34
C THR A 95 12.05 -8.95 0.89
N PRO A 96 13.35 -9.12 0.50
CA PRO A 96 13.74 -9.38 -0.88
C PRO A 96 13.05 -10.59 -1.53
N GLU A 97 12.74 -11.61 -0.76
CA GLU A 97 12.02 -12.81 -1.19
C GLU A 97 10.60 -12.55 -1.70
N TYR A 98 10.04 -11.37 -1.41
CA TYR A 98 8.73 -10.92 -1.88
C TYR A 98 8.82 -9.81 -2.93
N GLN A 99 10.02 -9.41 -3.33
CA GLN A 99 10.25 -8.39 -4.34
C GLN A 99 10.62 -9.02 -5.68
N CYS A 100 10.05 -8.49 -6.75
CA CYS A 100 10.53 -8.77 -8.10
C CYS A 100 11.37 -7.58 -8.56
N ARG A 101 12.64 -7.82 -8.89
CA ARG A 101 13.50 -6.82 -9.54
C ARG A 101 13.57 -7.17 -11.02
N PHE A 102 12.93 -6.36 -11.84
CA PHE A 102 13.07 -6.45 -13.29
C PHE A 102 14.24 -5.57 -13.74
N VAL A 103 15.10 -6.12 -14.60
CA VAL A 103 16.13 -5.36 -15.31
C VAL A 103 15.63 -5.23 -16.74
N TRP A 104 15.40 -3.99 -17.18
CA TRP A 104 15.05 -3.72 -18.57
C TRP A 104 16.29 -3.95 -19.44
N GLU A 105 16.18 -4.80 -20.46
CA GLU A 105 17.19 -4.93 -21.51
C GLU A 105 16.98 -3.85 -22.58
N ASP A 106 18.09 -3.31 -23.07
CA ASP A 106 18.28 -2.04 -23.80
C ASP A 106 17.57 -1.90 -25.17
N ASN A 107 16.59 -2.75 -25.48
CA ASN A 107 15.80 -2.63 -26.71
C ASN A 107 14.63 -1.64 -26.59
N PHE A 108 14.47 -0.97 -25.45
CA PHE A 108 13.54 0.13 -25.26
C PHE A 108 14.32 1.42 -24.95
N ASN A 109 14.56 2.22 -25.99
CA ASN A 109 15.08 3.58 -25.86
C ASN A 109 14.10 4.45 -25.07
N SER A 110 14.24 4.51 -23.74
CA SER A 110 13.73 5.61 -22.94
C SER A 110 14.49 5.73 -21.61
N ILE A 111 15.54 6.57 -21.65
CA ILE A 111 15.88 7.61 -20.68
C ILE A 111 15.50 7.33 -19.21
N LEU A 112 16.55 7.21 -18.38
CA LEU A 112 16.60 7.07 -16.91
C LEU A 112 16.46 5.64 -16.39
N GLY A 113 17.62 5.04 -16.09
CA GLY A 113 17.73 3.89 -15.19
C GLY A 113 17.29 4.25 -13.78
N GLN A 114 15.98 4.37 -13.57
CA GLN A 114 15.39 4.20 -12.25
C GLN A 114 15.11 2.72 -12.09
N GLN A 115 15.73 2.12 -11.10
CA GLN A 115 15.28 0.83 -10.59
C GLN A 115 13.85 1.01 -10.08
N VAL A 116 12.88 0.69 -10.93
CA VAL A 116 11.48 0.68 -10.53
C VAL A 116 11.30 -0.56 -9.67
N SER A 117 11.58 -0.43 -8.37
CA SER A 117 10.97 -1.33 -7.39
C SER A 117 9.48 -1.00 -7.45
N ALA A 118 8.71 -1.77 -8.22
CA ALA A 118 7.27 -1.68 -8.23
C ALA A 118 6.77 -2.17 -6.85
N ALA A 119 6.93 -1.35 -5.82
CA ALA A 119 6.38 -1.60 -4.50
C ALA A 119 4.87 -1.26 -4.50
N LEU A 120 4.12 -1.79 -5.47
CA LEU A 120 2.76 -2.21 -5.22
C LEU A 120 2.91 -3.56 -4.54
N CYS A 121 3.16 -3.55 -3.23
CA CYS A 121 3.40 -4.76 -2.48
C CYS A 121 2.10 -5.57 -2.33
N PHE A 122 1.77 -6.33 -3.36
CA PHE A 122 0.83 -7.43 -3.28
C PHE A 122 1.51 -8.58 -2.55
N ILE A 123 1.45 -8.59 -1.22
CA ILE A 123 1.99 -9.69 -0.42
C ILE A 123 1.09 -10.92 -0.63
N ARG A 124 1.38 -11.68 -1.69
CA ARG A 124 0.67 -12.91 -2.06
C ARG A 124 1.12 -14.13 -1.25
N LEU A 125 2.38 -14.16 -0.81
CA LEU A 125 3.02 -15.38 -0.29
C LEU A 125 2.78 -15.62 1.20
N LEU A 126 2.42 -14.58 1.97
CA LEU A 126 2.28 -14.69 3.42
C LEU A 126 0.90 -15.13 3.92
N TRP A 127 -0.11 -15.11 3.04
CA TRP A 127 -1.51 -15.37 3.38
C TRP A 127 -1.99 -16.79 3.01
N ALA A 128 -1.13 -17.67 2.51
CA ALA A 128 -1.54 -19.06 2.25
C ALA A 128 -2.01 -19.76 3.56
N PRO A 129 -3.04 -20.63 3.50
CA PRO A 129 -3.32 -21.55 4.60
C PRO A 129 -2.09 -22.45 4.82
N GLY A 130 -1.74 -22.67 6.09
CA GLY A 130 -0.68 -23.60 6.49
C GLY A 130 -1.06 -25.04 6.23
#